data_AF-A0A2V5W6E3-F1
#
_entry.id   AF-A0A2V5W6E3-F1
#
_cell.length_a   1.000
_cell.length_b   1.000
_cell.length_c   1.000
_cell.angle_alpha   90.00
_cell.angle_beta   90.00
_cell.angle_gamma   90.00
#
_symmetry.space_group_name_H-M   'P 1'
#
loop_
_entity.id
_entity.type
_entity.pdbx_description
1 polymer ?
#
loop_
_entity_poly.entity_id
_entity_poly.type
_entity_poly.pdbx_seq_one_letter_code
_entity_poly.pdbx_strand_id
1 'polypeptide(L)'
;PLDIGGTTIPAGTYSLFTQPEENGAAKLIVNKQTGQWGTKYDEKQDLARIEMKKDAVDKAVDQFTIAIEKNPAGGGILKLTWENTQYSVALKTKK
;
A
#
# COMPACT_ATOMS: atom_id res chain seq x y z
N PRO A 1 2.30 16.22 -5.52
CA PRO A 1 1.34 15.09 -5.57
C PRO A 1 2.10 13.76 -5.66
N LEU A 2 1.57 12.68 -5.10
CA LEU A 2 2.21 11.36 -5.14
C LEU A 2 1.44 10.44 -6.07
N ASP A 3 2.13 9.77 -6.97
CA ASP A 3 1.58 8.65 -7.74
C ASP A 3 1.81 7.36 -6.97
N ILE A 4 0.74 6.60 -6.74
CA ILE A 4 0.78 5.29 -6.12
C ILE A 4 0.16 4.31 -7.09
N GLY A 5 0.96 3.40 -7.66
CA GLY A 5 0.49 2.39 -8.59
C GLY A 5 -0.26 2.96 -9.81
N GLY A 6 0.11 4.15 -10.30
CA GLY A 6 -0.57 4.84 -11.40
C GLY A 6 -1.73 5.76 -10.97
N THR A 7 -2.11 5.75 -9.70
CA THR A 7 -3.17 6.60 -9.15
C THR A 7 -2.57 7.86 -8.52
N THR A 8 -3.06 9.05 -8.91
CA THR A 8 -2.57 10.32 -8.38
C THR A 8 -3.27 10.67 -7.07
N ILE A 9 -2.49 10.79 -6.01
CA ILE A 9 -2.93 11.19 -4.68
C ILE A 9 -2.50 12.65 -4.45
N PRO A 10 -3.46 13.57 -4.17
CA PRO A 10 -3.15 14.93 -3.76
C PRO A 10 -2.29 14.98 -2.50
N ALA A 11 -1.61 16.11 -2.28
CA ALA A 11 -0.90 16.31 -1.02
C ALA A 11 -1.90 16.39 0.15
N GLY A 12 -1.62 15.69 1.24
CA GLY A 12 -2.49 15.65 2.41
C GLY A 12 -2.10 14.55 3.39
N THR A 13 -2.89 14.43 4.45
CA THR A 13 -2.77 13.36 5.45
C THR A 13 -3.88 12.34 5.22
N TYR A 14 -3.51 11.07 5.16
CA TYR A 14 -4.41 9.96 4.88
C TYR A 14 -4.11 8.78 5.81
N SER A 15 -5.11 7.93 6.01
CA SER A 15 -4.89 6.60 6.59
C SER A 15 -4.69 5.58 5.48
N LEU A 16 -3.87 4.57 5.73
CA LEU A 16 -3.66 3.44 4.81
C LEU A 16 -4.32 2.19 5.38
N PHE A 17 -5.08 1.50 4.56
CA PHE A 17 -5.64 0.18 4.87
C PHE A 17 -5.27 -0.82 3.79
N THR A 18 -5.28 -2.10 4.14
CA THR A 18 -5.06 -3.20 3.21
C THR A 18 -6.30 -4.07 3.15
N GLN A 19 -6.83 -4.26 1.94
CA GLN A 19 -7.95 -5.17 1.68
C GLN A 19 -7.41 -6.43 0.98
N PRO A 20 -7.24 -7.56 1.69
CA PRO A 20 -6.96 -8.83 1.04
C PRO A 20 -8.19 -9.32 0.25
N GLU A 21 -7.94 -10.03 -0.84
CA GLU A 21 -8.98 -10.64 -1.68
C GLU A 21 -8.87 -12.17 -1.66
N GLU A 22 -9.97 -12.87 -1.96
CA GLU A 22 -10.04 -14.34 -1.92
C GLU A 22 -9.08 -15.02 -2.91
N ASN A 23 -8.81 -14.38 -4.05
CA ASN A 23 -7.82 -14.83 -5.04
C ASN A 23 -6.36 -14.66 -4.55
N GLY A 24 -6.18 -14.14 -3.33
CA GLY A 24 -4.89 -13.89 -2.71
C GLY A 24 -4.25 -12.56 -3.09
N ALA A 25 -4.85 -11.76 -3.99
CA ALA A 25 -4.44 -10.38 -4.26
C ALA A 25 -4.74 -9.48 -3.06
N ALA A 26 -4.22 -8.25 -3.09
CA ALA A 26 -4.55 -7.25 -2.09
C ALA A 26 -4.62 -5.86 -2.72
N LYS A 27 -5.51 -5.03 -2.18
CA LYS A 27 -5.63 -3.62 -2.51
C LYS A 27 -5.08 -2.77 -1.38
N LEU A 28 -4.27 -1.77 -1.73
CA LEU A 28 -3.94 -0.67 -0.85
C LEU A 28 -5.04 0.38 -0.94
N ILE A 29 -5.64 0.72 0.19
CA ILE A 29 -6.68 1.74 0.29
C ILE A 29 -6.06 3.01 0.89
N VAL A 30 -6.28 4.13 0.22
CA VAL A 30 -5.98 5.47 0.73
C VAL A 30 -7.28 6.10 1.20
N ASN A 31 -7.45 6.29 2.50
CA ASN A 31 -8.69 6.77 3.11
C ASN A 31 -8.50 8.18 3.70
N LYS A 32 -9.49 9.06 3.50
CA LYS A 32 -9.47 10.47 3.95
C LYS A 32 -9.69 10.62 5.45
N GLN A 33 -10.27 9.62 6.11
CA GLN A 33 -10.46 9.63 7.54
C GLN A 33 -9.11 9.45 8.23
N THR A 34 -8.82 10.31 9.21
CA THR A 34 -7.59 10.26 10.02
C THR A 34 -7.93 10.31 11.50
N GLY A 35 -6.94 10.02 12.36
CA GLY A 35 -7.09 10.09 13.82
C GLY A 35 -7.95 8.98 14.44
N GLN A 36 -8.33 7.97 13.67
CA GLN A 36 -9.03 6.80 14.20
C GLN A 36 -8.04 5.85 14.85
N TRP A 37 -8.49 5.17 15.90
CA TRP A 37 -7.75 4.07 16.49
C TRP A 37 -8.24 2.73 15.92
N GLY A 38 -7.31 1.87 15.51
CA GLY A 38 -7.60 0.50 15.08
C GLY A 38 -8.40 0.40 13.79
N THR A 39 -9.47 -0.41 13.81
CA THR A 39 -10.22 -0.89 12.64
C THR A 39 -11.46 -0.05 12.29
N LYS A 40 -11.64 1.12 12.91
CA LYS A 40 -12.72 2.04 12.52
C LYS A 40 -12.48 2.52 11.09
N TYR A 41 -13.33 2.05 10.19
CA TYR A 41 -13.20 2.24 8.77
C TYR A 41 -14.55 2.60 8.14
N ASP A 42 -14.57 3.68 7.35
CA ASP A 42 -15.70 4.07 6.50
C ASP A 42 -15.24 4.11 5.03
N GLU A 43 -15.74 3.14 4.26
CA GLU A 43 -15.49 3.01 2.82
C GLU A 43 -15.89 4.26 2.02
N LYS A 44 -16.87 5.05 2.49
CA LYS A 44 -17.25 6.31 1.81
C LYS A 44 -16.15 7.36 1.85
N GLN A 45 -15.16 7.19 2.74
CA GLN A 45 -14.00 8.07 2.86
C GLN A 45 -12.81 7.61 2.00
N ASP A 46 -12.95 6.51 1.25
CA ASP A 46 -11.90 6.05 0.35
C ASP A 46 -11.67 7.07 -0.76
N LEU A 47 -10.42 7.51 -0.88
CA LEU A 47 -9.97 8.31 -2.01
C LEU A 47 -9.59 7.41 -3.19
N ALA A 48 -8.94 6.28 -2.91
CA ALA A 48 -8.44 5.35 -3.91
C ALA A 48 -8.31 3.94 -3.35
N ARG A 49 -8.49 2.96 -4.23
CA ARG A 49 -8.12 1.56 -4.04
C ARG A 49 -7.18 1.15 -5.14
N ILE A 50 -6.01 0.63 -4.77
CA ILE A 50 -4.89 0.46 -5.67
C ILE A 50 -4.45 -0.99 -5.58
N GLU A 51 -4.48 -1.69 -6.72
CA GLU A 51 -4.00 -3.07 -6.81
C GLU A 51 -2.53 -3.16 -6.41
N MET A 52 -2.22 -4.11 -5.53
CA MET A 52 -0.85 -4.41 -5.14
C MET A 52 -0.34 -5.64 -5.89
N LYS A 53 0.92 -5.61 -6.30
CA LYS A 53 1.59 -6.78 -6.85
C LYS A 53 1.92 -7.74 -5.71
N LYS A 54 1.46 -8.99 -5.84
CA LYS A 54 1.82 -10.09 -4.95
C LYS A 54 3.01 -10.85 -5.52
N ASP A 55 4.00 -11.12 -4.68
CA ASP A 55 5.14 -11.97 -4.97
C ASP A 55 5.41 -12.91 -3.79
N ALA A 56 6.04 -14.06 -4.05
CA ALA A 56 6.61 -14.89 -3.00
C ALA A 56 7.98 -14.34 -2.57
N VAL A 57 8.38 -14.55 -1.31
CA VAL A 57 9.73 -14.21 -0.84
C VAL A 57 10.59 -15.46 -0.65
N ASP A 58 11.88 -15.34 -0.94
CA ASP A 58 12.83 -16.45 -0.84
C ASP A 58 13.07 -16.91 0.61
N LYS A 59 12.93 -15.97 1.55
CA LYS A 59 13.07 -16.22 2.99
C LYS A 59 11.82 -15.73 3.70
N ALA A 60 11.16 -16.64 4.41
CA ALA A 60 10.02 -16.33 5.24
C ALA A 60 10.38 -15.25 6.27
N VAL A 61 9.46 -14.32 6.53
CA VAL A 61 9.59 -13.36 7.63
C VAL A 61 8.53 -13.61 8.69
N ASP A 62 8.93 -13.74 9.95
CA ASP A 62 7.98 -13.96 11.05
C ASP A 62 7.26 -12.66 11.45
N GLN A 63 7.94 -11.53 11.33
CA GLN A 63 7.41 -10.21 11.67
C GLN A 63 6.84 -9.53 10.43
N PHE A 64 5.56 -9.14 10.51
CA PHE A 64 4.95 -8.28 9.49
C PHE A 64 5.74 -6.98 9.36
N THR A 65 6.26 -6.73 8.17
CA THR A 65 7.18 -5.62 7.89
C THR A 65 6.60 -4.70 6.84
N ILE A 66 6.60 -3.39 7.11
CA ILE A 66 6.27 -2.35 6.14
C ILE A 66 7.54 -1.55 5.85
N ALA A 67 7.93 -1.48 4.58
CA ALA A 67 9.13 -0.77 4.15
C ALA A 67 8.89 0.05 2.88
N ILE A 68 9.65 1.14 2.74
CA ILE A 68 9.78 1.86 1.47
C ILE A 68 11.20 1.68 0.97
N GLU A 69 11.33 1.06 -0.20
CA GLU A 69 12.63 0.85 -0.85
C GLU A 69 12.78 1.75 -2.08
N LYS A 70 14.01 1.99 -2.51
CA LYS A 70 14.29 2.75 -3.73
C LYS A 70 13.90 1.93 -4.95
N ASN A 71 13.13 2.54 -5.86
CA ASN A 71 12.83 1.92 -7.16
C ASN A 71 13.98 2.23 -8.14
N PRO A 72 14.62 1.22 -8.77
CA PRO A 72 15.63 1.46 -9.81
C PRO A 72 15.12 2.30 -10.98
N ALA A 73 13.83 2.22 -11.31
CA ALA A 73 13.18 3.02 -12.34
C ALA A 73 12.81 4.46 -11.87
N GLY A 74 13.23 4.85 -10.67
CA GLY A 74 12.93 6.15 -10.05
C GLY A 74 11.74 6.11 -9.11
N GLY A 75 11.82 6.89 -8.02
CA GLY A 75 10.84 6.89 -6.94
C GLY A 75 11.10 5.79 -5.90
N GLY A 76 10.03 5.29 -5.30
CA GLY A 76 10.08 4.25 -4.27
C GLY A 76 9.15 3.07 -4.57
N ILE A 77 9.23 2.03 -3.74
CA ILE A 77 8.32 0.89 -3.72
C ILE A 77 7.91 0.70 -2.27
N LEU A 78 6.61 0.79 -2.00
CA LEU A 78 6.06 0.36 -0.72
C LEU A 78 5.94 -1.16 -0.73
N LYS A 79 6.46 -1.81 0.31
CA LYS A 79 6.41 -3.26 0.50
C LYS A 79 5.79 -3.61 1.84
N LEU A 80 4.91 -4.61 1.83
CA LEU A 80 4.30 -5.22 2.99
C LEU A 80 4.62 -6.72 2.92
N THR A 81 5.38 -7.23 3.88
CA THR A 81 5.90 -8.61 3.83
C THR A 81 5.55 -9.36 5.10
N TRP A 82 5.03 -10.59 4.93
CA TRP A 82 4.79 -11.53 6.02
C TRP A 82 4.79 -12.97 5.53
N GLU A 83 5.38 -13.85 6.34
CA GLU A 83 5.68 -15.23 5.97
C GLU A 83 6.34 -15.29 4.58
N ASN A 84 5.75 -16.04 3.66
CA ASN A 84 6.23 -16.24 2.30
C ASN A 84 5.61 -15.27 1.29
N THR A 85 4.89 -14.23 1.73
CA THR A 85 4.15 -13.31 0.85
C THR A 85 4.66 -11.87 0.98
N GLN A 86 4.86 -11.21 -0.15
CA GLN A 86 5.10 -9.78 -0.23
C GLN A 86 4.06 -9.13 -1.15
N TYR A 87 3.45 -8.05 -0.66
CA TYR A 87 2.67 -7.12 -1.47
C TYR A 87 3.48 -5.87 -1.73
N SER A 88 3.46 -5.37 -2.97
CA SER A 88 4.20 -4.17 -3.35
C SER A 88 3.43 -3.24 -4.26
N VAL A 89 3.70 -1.94 -4.15
CA VAL A 89 3.16 -0.92 -5.05
C VAL A 89 4.21 0.17 -5.29
N ALA A 90 4.32 0.62 -6.54
CA ALA A 90 5.27 1.66 -6.92
C ALA A 90 4.80 3.05 -6.44
N LEU A 91 5.75 3.85 -5.97
CA LEU A 91 5.55 5.23 -5.55
C LEU A 91 6.38 6.15 -6.46
N LYS A 92 5.77 7.19 -7.05
CA LYS A 92 6.51 8.18 -7.84
C LYS A 92 6.08 9.60 -7.47
N THR A 93 7.04 10.49 -7.28
CA THR A 93 6.75 11.92 -7.12
C THR A 93 6.33 12.51 -8.47
N LYS A 94 5.15 13.12 -8.56
CA LYS A 94 4.82 13.98 -9.69
C LYS A 94 5.31 15.39 -9.38
N LYS A 95 6.26 15.88 -10.19
CA LYS A 95 6.69 17.28 -10.20
C LYS A 95 5.62 18.14 -10.86
#